data_AF-A0A6A3SB20-F1
#
_entry.id   AF-A0A6A3SB20-F1
#
_cell.length_a   1.000
_cell.length_b   1.000
_cell.length_c   1.000
_cell.angle_alpha   90.00
_cell.angle_beta   90.00
_cell.angle_gamma   90.00
#
_symmetry.space_group_name_H-M   'P 1'
#
loop_
_entity.id
_entity.type
_entity.pdbx_description
1 polymer ?
#
loop_
_entity_poly.entity_id
_entity_poly.type
_entity_poly.pdbx_seq_one_letter_code
_entity_poly.pdbx_strand_id
1 'polypeptide(L)'
;MPELLGWSVELKRQASEVREEEEKPFTRELQLINHLNAVIAQLVEANKAQSERIAELEKRVPVGGAVAPQAGSTPDTIADRTDLSLALDTPMKPTKPRVRAASKAADATWFEWYTKTPRIWEVCDDRQYKSQSKQIVAFMKLFLPLGFSLDPTTGEYADRVMQAGNTAQKYA
;
A
#
# COMPACT_ATOMS: atom_id res chain seq x y z
N MET A 1 -30.06 -65.39 -36.08
CA MET A 1 -29.09 -65.17 -34.99
C MET A 1 -28.09 -63.99 -35.17
N PRO A 2 -28.12 -63.12 -36.21
CA PRO A 2 -27.15 -62.00 -36.29
C PRO A 2 -27.54 -60.78 -35.43
N GLU A 3 -28.84 -60.54 -35.23
CA GLU A 3 -29.36 -59.45 -34.40
C GLU A 3 -28.83 -59.52 -32.96
N LEU A 4 -28.95 -60.68 -32.29
CA LEU A 4 -28.54 -60.84 -30.89
C LEU A 4 -27.07 -60.48 -30.63
N LEU A 5 -26.19 -60.74 -31.61
CA LEU A 5 -24.77 -60.38 -31.52
C LEU A 5 -24.55 -58.88 -31.69
N GLY A 6 -25.31 -58.22 -32.57
CA GLY A 6 -25.30 -56.76 -32.70
C GLY A 6 -25.71 -56.04 -31.41
N TRP A 7 -26.77 -56.53 -30.76
CA TRP A 7 -27.23 -55.99 -29.47
C TRP A 7 -26.23 -56.23 -28.33
N SER A 8 -25.51 -57.36 -28.33
CA SER A 8 -24.46 -57.65 -27.34
C SER A 8 -23.23 -56.73 -27.48
N VAL A 9 -22.85 -56.42 -28.71
CA VAL A 9 -21.76 -55.47 -29.00
C VAL A 9 -22.16 -54.04 -28.59
N GLU A 10 -23.39 -53.65 -28.89
CA GLU A 10 -23.91 -52.33 -28.54
C GLU A 10 -24.07 -52.15 -27.02
N LEU A 11 -24.56 -53.17 -26.31
CA LEU A 11 -24.63 -53.16 -24.84
C LEU A 11 -23.23 -53.13 -24.20
N LYS A 12 -22.25 -53.85 -24.75
CA LYS A 12 -20.85 -53.75 -24.29
C LYS A 12 -20.25 -52.38 -24.57
N ARG A 13 -20.58 -51.77 -25.71
CA ARG A 13 -20.16 -50.42 -26.08
C ARG A 13 -20.73 -49.39 -25.11
N GLN A 14 -22.04 -49.44 -24.85
CA GLN A 14 -22.69 -48.55 -23.88
C GLN A 14 -22.23 -48.78 -22.44
N ALA A 15 -22.01 -50.03 -22.02
CA ALA A 15 -21.45 -50.33 -20.70
C ALA A 15 -20.00 -49.84 -20.54
N SER A 16 -19.25 -49.72 -21.63
CA SER A 16 -17.90 -49.13 -21.65
C SER A 16 -17.94 -47.60 -21.65
N GLU A 17 -18.91 -46.99 -22.35
CA GLU A 17 -19.11 -45.53 -22.41
C GLU A 17 -19.61 -44.97 -21.07
N VAL A 18 -20.45 -45.72 -20.35
CA VAL A 18 -21.01 -45.33 -19.03
C VAL A 18 -19.95 -45.40 -17.91
N ARG A 19 -18.76 -45.95 -18.15
CA ARG A 19 -17.71 -46.12 -17.13
C ARG A 19 -16.62 -45.02 -17.13
N GLU A 20 -16.76 -44.00 -17.97
CA GLU A 20 -15.86 -42.83 -18.00
C GLU A 20 -16.47 -41.57 -17.35
N GLU A 21 -17.31 -41.72 -16.33
CA GLU A 21 -17.71 -40.59 -15.49
C GLU A 21 -17.00 -40.66 -14.12
N GLU A 22 -16.31 -39.54 -13.82
CA GLU A 22 -15.84 -39.09 -12.50
C GLU A 22 -14.43 -39.50 -11.98
N GLU A 23 -13.37 -39.03 -12.65
CA GLU A 23 -12.05 -38.77 -12.00
C GLU A 23 -11.64 -37.27 -12.01
N LYS A 24 -12.58 -36.35 -12.24
CA LYS A 24 -12.28 -34.91 -12.40
C LYS A 24 -12.32 -34.01 -11.14
N PRO A 25 -13.01 -34.31 -10.02
CA PRO A 25 -13.06 -33.36 -8.89
C PRO A 25 -11.77 -33.37 -8.06
N PHE A 26 -11.15 -34.54 -7.88
CA PHE A 26 -9.97 -34.71 -7.01
C PHE A 26 -8.73 -33.97 -7.52
N THR A 27 -8.57 -33.85 -8.84
CA THR A 27 -7.42 -33.17 -9.46
C THR A 27 -7.46 -31.65 -9.27
N ARG A 28 -8.64 -31.04 -9.36
CA ARG A 28 -8.81 -29.59 -9.17
C ARG A 28 -8.60 -29.19 -7.73
N GLU A 29 -9.12 -29.98 -6.79
CA GLU A 29 -8.92 -29.75 -5.36
C GLU A 29 -7.44 -29.88 -4.98
N LEU A 30 -6.74 -30.90 -5.49
CA LEU A 30 -5.30 -31.07 -5.25
C LEU A 30 -4.47 -29.91 -5.83
N GLN A 31 -4.81 -29.40 -7.02
CA GLN A 31 -4.17 -28.22 -7.60
C GLN A 31 -4.39 -26.97 -6.73
N LEU A 32 -5.60 -26.80 -6.21
CA LEU A 32 -5.92 -25.69 -5.32
C LEU A 32 -5.12 -25.80 -4.01
N ILE A 33 -5.08 -26.98 -3.39
CA ILE A 33 -4.30 -27.23 -2.17
C ILE A 33 -2.82 -26.92 -2.40
N ASN A 34 -2.25 -27.38 -3.51
CA ASN A 34 -0.85 -27.12 -3.84
C ASN A 34 -0.58 -25.62 -4.05
N HIS A 35 -1.47 -24.91 -4.73
CA HIS A 35 -1.35 -23.46 -4.91
C HIS A 35 -1.43 -22.73 -3.58
N LEU A 36 -2.40 -23.07 -2.73
CA LEU A 36 -2.57 -22.48 -1.40
C LEU A 36 -1.33 -22.72 -0.52
N ASN A 37 -0.77 -23.94 -0.55
CA ASN A 37 0.47 -24.25 0.17
C ASN A 37 1.65 -23.40 -0.31
N ALA A 38 1.77 -23.18 -1.63
CA ALA A 38 2.81 -22.31 -2.18
C ALA A 38 2.63 -20.85 -1.73
N VAL A 39 1.39 -20.33 -1.73
CA VAL A 39 1.08 -18.98 -1.26
C VAL A 39 1.36 -18.84 0.24
N ILE A 40 1.01 -19.84 1.05
CA ILE A 40 1.32 -19.86 2.49
C ILE A 40 2.83 -19.80 2.72
N ALA A 41 3.62 -20.60 1.99
CA ALA A 41 5.06 -20.58 2.11
C ALA A 41 5.65 -19.19 1.80
N GLN A 42 5.18 -18.55 0.72
CA GLN A 42 5.59 -17.19 0.35
C GLN A 42 5.21 -16.16 1.43
N LEU A 43 3.99 -16.24 1.97
CA LEU A 43 3.54 -15.33 3.03
C LEU A 43 4.35 -15.50 4.33
N VAL A 44 4.70 -16.74 4.69
CA VAL A 44 5.55 -17.03 5.85
C VAL A 44 6.94 -16.45 5.65
N GLU A 45 7.55 -16.61 4.47
CA GLU A 45 8.85 -16.04 4.16
C GLU A 45 8.83 -14.50 4.21
N ALA A 46 7.83 -13.88 3.59
CA ALA A 46 7.65 -12.44 3.61
C ALA A 46 7.46 -11.90 5.03
N ASN A 47 6.65 -12.57 5.86
CA ASN A 47 6.43 -12.19 7.26
C ASN A 47 7.70 -12.32 8.10
N LYS A 48 8.53 -13.35 7.87
CA LYS A 48 9.84 -13.49 8.52
C LYS A 48 10.77 -12.34 8.15
N ALA A 49 10.90 -12.07 6.85
CA ALA A 49 11.74 -10.96 6.36
C ALA A 49 11.26 -9.60 6.88
N GLN A 50 9.94 -9.38 6.98
CA GLN A 50 9.38 -8.17 7.58
C GLN A 50 9.70 -8.09 9.07
N SER A 51 9.53 -9.18 9.83
CA SER A 51 9.84 -9.26 11.25
C SER A 51 11.33 -8.95 11.52
N GLU A 52 12.23 -9.48 10.71
CA GLU A 52 13.67 -9.20 10.80
C GLU A 52 13.99 -7.72 10.55
N ARG A 53 13.40 -7.14 9.51
CA ARG A 53 13.56 -5.71 9.20
C ARG A 53 13.01 -4.81 10.31
N ILE A 54 11.88 -5.18 10.93
CA ILE A 54 11.31 -4.46 12.07
C ILE A 54 12.25 -4.56 13.27
N ALA A 55 12.73 -5.77 13.62
CA ALA A 55 13.67 -5.94 14.71
C ALA A 55 14.98 -5.16 14.51
N GLU A 56 15.45 -5.04 13.27
CA GLU A 56 16.62 -4.21 12.94
C GLU A 56 16.34 -2.70 13.09
N LEU A 57 15.15 -2.24 12.70
CA LEU A 57 14.72 -0.85 12.91
C LEU A 57 14.55 -0.52 14.39
N GLU A 58 13.98 -1.44 15.17
CA GLU A 58 13.83 -1.29 16.63
C GLU A 58 15.18 -1.21 17.34
N LYS A 59 16.18 -1.99 16.91
CA LYS A 59 17.56 -1.86 17.42
C LYS A 59 18.17 -0.48 17.13
N ARG A 60 17.77 0.16 16.04
CA ARG A 60 18.27 1.48 15.61
C ARG A 60 17.53 2.65 16.26
N VAL A 61 16.36 2.40 16.85
CA VAL A 61 15.57 3.41 17.55
C VAL A 61 15.59 3.07 19.04
N PRO A 62 16.44 3.69 19.86
CA PRO A 62 16.34 3.55 21.30
C PRO A 62 14.96 4.06 21.72
N VAL A 63 14.18 3.22 22.40
CA VAL A 63 12.99 3.63 23.14
C VAL A 63 13.47 4.63 24.20
N GLY A 64 13.25 5.91 23.95
CA GLY A 64 13.67 7.00 24.83
C GLY A 64 14.16 8.19 24.04
N GLY A 65 13.25 9.11 23.74
CA GLY A 65 13.55 10.35 23.04
C GLY A 65 14.58 11.21 23.77
N ALA A 66 15.47 11.80 22.96
CA ALA A 66 16.07 13.13 23.07
C ALA A 66 17.53 13.10 22.60
N VAL A 67 17.84 13.58 21.39
CA VAL A 67 19.06 14.37 21.12
C VAL A 67 18.79 15.34 19.95
N ALA A 68 19.17 16.60 20.18
CA ALA A 68 19.14 17.78 19.33
C ALA A 68 20.04 17.69 18.07
N PRO A 69 19.96 18.64 17.11
CA PRO A 69 20.59 18.53 15.80
C PRO A 69 22.05 18.98 15.83
N GLN A 70 22.96 18.19 15.24
CA GLN A 70 24.31 18.67 14.91
C GLN A 70 24.42 18.98 13.42
N ALA A 71 24.84 20.22 13.18
CA ALA A 71 25.27 20.79 11.91
C ALA A 71 26.64 20.25 11.49
N GLY A 72 26.93 20.27 10.19
CA GLY A 72 28.32 20.19 9.71
C GLY A 72 28.50 19.66 8.28
N SER A 73 28.73 20.60 7.35
CA SER A 73 29.62 20.55 6.18
C SER A 73 29.41 19.55 5.03
N THR A 74 29.06 20.13 3.88
CA THR A 74 29.51 19.80 2.51
C THR A 74 30.98 20.23 2.31
N PRO A 75 31.78 19.74 1.31
CA PRO A 75 31.56 20.04 -0.12
C PRO A 75 31.90 18.94 -1.17
N ASP A 76 31.20 19.05 -2.30
CA ASP A 76 31.58 18.88 -3.72
C ASP A 76 32.44 17.70 -4.22
N THR A 77 31.97 17.02 -5.28
CA THR A 77 32.72 16.78 -6.54
C THR A 77 31.78 16.34 -7.67
N ILE A 78 32.11 16.83 -8.87
CA ILE A 78 31.41 16.95 -10.15
C ILE A 78 31.53 15.68 -11.03
N ALA A 79 30.66 15.59 -12.05
CA ALA A 79 30.68 14.71 -13.25
C ALA A 79 30.25 13.25 -13.01
N ASP A 80 29.54 12.55 -13.90
CA ASP A 80 29.18 12.77 -15.30
C ASP A 80 27.91 11.93 -15.59
N ARG A 81 27.15 12.32 -16.63
CA ARG A 81 25.85 11.75 -16.97
C ARG A 81 25.86 11.27 -18.42
N THR A 82 26.30 10.05 -18.65
CA THR A 82 26.11 9.21 -19.86
C THR A 82 26.45 7.79 -19.42
N ASP A 83 25.65 6.74 -19.59
CA ASP A 83 25.15 6.18 -20.85
C ASP A 83 24.09 5.08 -20.54
N LEU A 84 23.12 4.93 -21.44
CA LEU A 84 22.15 3.85 -21.50
C LEU A 84 22.76 2.67 -22.27
N SER A 85 23.06 1.54 -21.62
CA SER A 85 22.90 0.21 -22.26
C SER A 85 23.04 -0.98 -21.31
N LEU A 86 21.95 -1.76 -21.28
CA LEU A 86 21.88 -3.21 -21.41
C LEU A 86 22.76 -4.14 -20.54
N ALA A 87 22.02 -4.98 -19.80
CA ALA A 87 22.24 -6.40 -19.59
C ALA A 87 23.10 -6.88 -18.39
N LEU A 88 22.40 -7.68 -17.57
CA LEU A 88 22.80 -8.81 -16.73
C LEU A 88 23.80 -8.59 -15.58
N ASP A 89 23.34 -9.06 -14.41
CA ASP A 89 24.09 -9.51 -13.23
C ASP A 89 25.09 -8.56 -12.61
N THR A 90 24.64 -7.80 -11.61
CA THR A 90 25.49 -7.34 -10.49
C THR A 90 24.63 -7.08 -9.22
N PRO A 91 25.21 -7.28 -8.01
CA PRO A 91 24.46 -7.28 -6.76
C PRO A 91 23.92 -5.88 -6.47
N MET A 92 22.61 -5.78 -6.23
CA MET A 92 21.93 -4.53 -5.90
C MET A 92 22.58 -3.88 -4.66
N LYS A 93 23.32 -2.80 -4.91
CA LYS A 93 23.77 -1.85 -3.88
C LYS A 93 22.54 -1.38 -3.09
N PRO A 94 22.57 -1.29 -1.75
CA PRO A 94 21.42 -0.90 -0.98
C PRO A 94 21.00 0.51 -1.38
N THR A 95 19.89 0.61 -2.11
CA THR A 95 19.25 1.89 -2.39
C THR A 95 18.97 2.54 -1.05
N LYS A 96 19.61 3.69 -0.80
CA LYS A 96 19.42 4.44 0.45
C LYS A 96 17.92 4.53 0.71
N PRO A 97 17.43 4.23 1.92
CA PRO A 97 16.02 4.44 2.23
C PRO A 97 15.73 5.89 1.88
N ARG A 98 14.79 6.11 0.95
CA ARG A 98 14.25 7.43 0.66
C ARG A 98 13.70 7.91 2.00
N VAL A 99 14.49 8.72 2.69
CA VAL A 99 14.09 9.39 3.92
C VAL A 99 12.85 10.16 3.52
N ARG A 100 11.68 9.64 3.88
CA ARG A 100 10.44 10.37 3.72
C ARG A 100 10.66 11.58 4.62
N ALA A 101 10.73 12.76 4.03
CA ALA A 101 10.69 14.00 4.78
C ALA A 101 9.59 13.85 5.84
N ALA A 102 9.87 14.24 7.08
CA ALA A 102 8.95 14.10 8.19
C ALA A 102 7.54 14.46 7.71
N SER A 103 6.66 13.46 7.63
CA SER A 103 5.31 13.66 7.14
C SER A 103 4.66 14.65 8.09
N LYS A 104 4.28 15.83 7.57
CA LYS A 104 3.53 16.82 8.35
C LYS A 104 2.37 16.11 9.02
N ALA A 105 2.17 16.36 10.31
CA ALA A 105 1.04 15.81 11.04
C ALA A 105 -0.28 16.23 10.37
N ALA A 106 -1.31 15.38 10.48
CA ALA A 106 -2.54 15.56 9.72
C ALA A 106 -3.30 16.83 10.15
N ASP A 107 -3.33 17.13 11.44
CA ASP A 107 -3.76 18.40 12.04
C ASP A 107 -3.04 19.63 11.47
N ALA A 108 -1.71 19.57 11.30
CA ALA A 108 -0.93 20.65 10.71
C ALA A 108 -1.28 20.85 9.22
N THR A 109 -1.45 19.75 8.48
CA THR A 109 -1.88 19.80 7.07
C THR A 109 -3.30 20.34 6.93
N TRP A 110 -4.20 19.97 7.85
CA TRP A 110 -5.56 20.50 7.93
C TRP A 110 -5.57 22.00 8.17
N PHE A 111 -4.84 22.46 9.19
CA PHE A 111 -4.77 23.86 9.52
C PHE A 111 -4.20 24.68 8.34
N GLU A 112 -3.07 24.23 7.78
CA GLU A 112 -2.43 24.89 6.64
C GLU A 112 -3.36 24.95 5.41
N TRP A 113 -4.10 23.86 5.12
CA TRP A 113 -5.05 23.81 4.02
C TRP A 113 -6.06 24.96 4.09
N TYR A 114 -6.61 25.21 5.27
CA TYR A 114 -7.66 26.20 5.46
C TYR A 114 -7.17 27.61 5.76
N THR A 115 -6.00 27.82 6.36
CA THR A 115 -5.58 29.16 6.81
C THR A 115 -4.55 29.82 5.92
N LYS A 116 -3.81 29.06 5.09
CA LYS A 116 -2.79 29.64 4.22
C LYS A 116 -3.39 30.64 3.22
N THR A 117 -2.66 31.73 2.99
CA THR A 117 -3.03 32.79 2.03
C THR A 117 -1.84 33.02 1.09
N PRO A 118 -2.01 32.87 -0.23
CA PRO A 118 -3.20 32.37 -0.93
C PRO A 118 -3.50 30.90 -0.62
N ARG A 119 -4.74 30.44 -0.89
CA ARG A 119 -5.16 29.08 -0.51
C ARG A 119 -4.33 28.03 -1.26
N ILE A 120 -4.05 26.91 -0.59
CA ILE A 120 -3.27 25.80 -1.20
C ILE A 120 -3.94 25.30 -2.49
N TRP A 121 -5.27 25.25 -2.52
CA TRP A 121 -5.98 24.79 -3.72
C TRP A 121 -6.01 25.81 -4.86
N GLU A 122 -5.66 27.07 -4.62
CA GLU A 122 -5.62 28.13 -5.64
C GLU A 122 -4.22 28.27 -6.27
N VAL A 123 -3.15 28.26 -5.47
CA VAL A 123 -1.81 28.72 -5.92
C VAL A 123 -0.70 27.66 -5.76
N CYS A 124 -1.02 26.44 -5.31
CA CYS A 124 0.03 25.42 -5.14
C CYS A 124 0.46 24.77 -6.47
N ASP A 125 1.70 25.06 -6.89
CA ASP A 125 2.36 24.48 -8.08
C ASP A 125 2.77 23.02 -7.89
N ASP A 126 3.05 22.60 -6.65
CA ASP A 126 3.36 21.21 -6.34
C ASP A 126 2.06 20.37 -6.31
N ARG A 127 1.75 19.77 -7.47
CA ARG A 127 0.58 18.92 -7.65
C ARG A 127 0.57 17.71 -6.72
N GLN A 128 1.74 17.14 -6.40
CA GLN A 128 1.82 15.97 -5.54
C GLN A 128 1.47 16.37 -4.10
N TYR A 129 2.08 17.44 -3.60
CA TYR A 129 1.78 17.98 -2.27
C TYR A 129 0.31 18.38 -2.16
N LYS A 130 -0.24 19.13 -3.13
CA LYS A 130 -1.65 19.50 -3.17
C LYS A 130 -2.59 18.28 -3.12
N SER A 131 -2.28 17.23 -3.87
CA SER A 131 -3.06 15.98 -3.87
C SER A 131 -3.00 15.28 -2.52
N GLN A 132 -1.82 15.17 -1.92
CA GLN A 132 -1.65 14.56 -0.60
C GLN A 132 -2.39 15.35 0.48
N SER A 133 -2.23 16.68 0.51
CA SER A 133 -2.96 17.53 1.46
C SER A 133 -4.47 17.42 1.29
N LYS A 134 -4.96 17.37 0.04
CA LYS A 134 -6.39 17.16 -0.23
C LYS A 134 -6.89 15.81 0.30
N GLN A 135 -6.11 14.74 0.15
CA GLN A 135 -6.47 13.42 0.66
C GLN A 135 -6.51 13.40 2.19
N ILE A 136 -5.51 13.99 2.85
CA ILE A 136 -5.48 14.10 4.32
C ILE A 136 -6.70 14.88 4.83
N VAL A 137 -7.01 16.02 4.22
CA VAL A 137 -8.17 16.84 4.59
C VAL A 137 -9.49 16.12 4.35
N ALA A 138 -9.63 15.43 3.21
CA ALA A 138 -10.83 14.64 2.91
C ALA A 138 -11.02 13.50 3.92
N PHE A 139 -9.93 12.82 4.30
CA PHE A 139 -9.94 11.79 5.32
C PHE A 139 -10.36 12.33 6.68
N MET A 140 -9.76 13.43 7.14
CA MET A 140 -10.11 14.07 8.43
C MET A 140 -11.57 14.53 8.49
N LYS A 141 -12.15 14.99 7.38
CA LYS A 141 -13.57 15.37 7.33
C LYS A 141 -14.52 14.22 7.67
N LEU A 142 -14.13 12.96 7.43
CA LEU A 142 -14.96 11.79 7.73
C LEU A 142 -15.23 11.63 9.23
N PHE A 143 -14.35 12.19 10.06
CA PHE A 143 -14.40 12.07 11.51
C PHE A 143 -15.11 13.23 12.21
N LEU A 144 -15.77 14.10 11.44
CA LEU A 144 -16.54 15.22 11.98
C LEU A 144 -18.02 14.83 12.07
N PRO A 145 -18.56 14.60 13.28
CA PRO A 145 -19.86 13.95 13.49
C PRO A 145 -21.06 14.77 13.01
N LEU A 146 -20.92 16.10 12.91
CA LEU A 146 -21.98 17.02 12.45
C LEU A 146 -21.69 17.58 11.04
N GLY A 147 -20.76 16.94 10.31
CA GLY A 147 -20.21 17.48 9.09
C GLY A 147 -19.24 18.63 9.34
N PHE A 148 -18.95 19.39 8.29
CA PHE A 148 -17.94 20.45 8.32
C PHE A 148 -18.39 21.67 7.51
N SER A 149 -18.55 22.80 8.19
CA SER A 149 -18.85 24.10 7.59
C SER A 149 -17.96 25.16 8.23
N LEU A 150 -17.29 25.96 7.41
CA LEU A 150 -16.48 27.09 7.84
C LEU A 150 -16.95 28.35 7.13
N ASP A 151 -17.03 29.45 7.89
CA ASP A 151 -17.29 30.77 7.35
C ASP A 151 -16.00 31.61 7.37
N PRO A 152 -15.40 31.88 6.21
CA PRO A 152 -14.16 32.67 6.09
C PRO A 152 -14.32 34.12 6.53
N THR A 153 -15.55 34.64 6.66
CA THR A 153 -15.81 36.03 7.02
C THR A 153 -15.80 36.28 8.52
N THR A 154 -15.80 35.21 9.33
CA THR A 154 -15.76 35.29 10.79
C THR A 154 -14.33 35.52 11.29
N GLY A 155 -14.18 36.39 12.30
CA GLY A 155 -12.89 36.59 12.96
C GLY A 155 -12.35 35.34 13.67
N GLU A 156 -13.24 34.40 14.01
CA GLU A 156 -12.93 33.12 14.65
C GLU A 156 -12.58 32.00 13.66
N TYR A 157 -12.41 32.31 12.37
CA TYR A 157 -12.21 31.30 11.33
C TYR A 157 -11.04 30.36 11.65
N ALA A 158 -9.89 30.91 12.03
CA ALA A 158 -8.70 30.11 12.34
C ALA A 158 -8.91 29.21 13.57
N ASP A 159 -9.60 29.70 14.60
CA ASP A 159 -9.90 28.94 15.80
C ASP A 159 -10.87 27.79 15.50
N ARG A 160 -11.89 28.04 14.67
CA ARG A 160 -12.82 26.98 14.21
C ARG A 160 -12.13 25.93 13.36
N VAL A 161 -11.22 26.34 12.47
CA VAL A 161 -10.37 25.41 11.70
C VAL A 161 -9.55 24.53 12.64
N MET A 162 -8.90 25.13 13.65
CA MET A 162 -8.07 24.42 14.62
C MET A 162 -8.89 23.43 15.47
N GLN A 163 -10.04 23.87 16.00
CA GLN A 163 -10.93 22.99 16.78
C GLN A 163 -11.46 21.82 15.95
N ALA A 164 -11.86 22.05 14.71
CA ALA A 164 -12.30 21.00 13.81
C ALA A 164 -11.15 20.02 13.49
N GLY A 165 -9.95 20.53 13.25
CA GLY A 165 -8.75 19.71 13.01
C GLY A 165 -8.43 18.79 14.20
N ASN A 166 -8.43 19.35 15.41
CA ASN A 166 -8.18 18.59 16.64
C ASN A 166 -9.27 17.55 16.91
N THR A 167 -10.54 17.91 16.64
CA THR A 167 -11.66 16.98 16.78
C THR A 167 -11.51 15.82 15.81
N ALA A 168 -11.26 16.10 14.52
CA ALA A 168 -11.03 15.08 13.53
C ALA A 168 -9.83 14.19 13.89
N GLN A 169 -8.68 14.77 14.27
CA GLN A 169 -7.48 14.04 14.67
C GLN A 169 -7.72 13.09 15.85
N LYS A 170 -8.60 13.47 16.79
CA LYS A 170 -8.95 12.64 17.95
C LYS A 170 -9.73 11.38 17.55
N TYR A 171 -10.48 11.43 16.45
CA TYR A 171 -11.34 10.35 16.01
C TYR A 171 -10.82 9.63 14.75
N ALA A 172 -9.79 10.17 14.09
CA ALA A 172 -9.12 9.66 12.89
C ALA A 172 -8.11 8.54 13.17
#